data_AF-A0A9W6H5N1-F1
#
_entry.id   AF-A0A9W6H5N1-F1
#
_cell.length_a   1.000
_cell.length_b   1.000
_cell.length_c   1.000
_cell.angle_alpha   90.00
_cell.angle_beta   90.00
_cell.angle_gamma   90.00
#
_symmetry.space_group_name_H-M   'P 1'
#
loop_
_entity.id
_entity.type
_entity.pdbx_description
1 polymer ?
#
loop_
_entity_poly.entity_id
_entity_poly.type
_entity_poly.pdbx_seq_one_letter_code
_entity_poly.pdbx_strand_id
1 'polypeptide(L)'
;MAFPWAPDEGQDDPAGAVCAAVGLLDGLFTRVGEVASGDLAGLTAQLEQLGRVVDALRVRAAGEVAWRSRRGLERPLAGELGCRDGRELLERLTGIPGPAVSARVRLDEATRDRESPTGLPLPPAHPAVAAAVEAGLLGELVKLCV
;
A
#
# COMPACT_ATOMS: atom_id res chain seq x y z
N MET A 1 2.59 -22.21 12.08
CA MET A 1 2.21 -22.68 10.73
C MET A 1 2.76 -21.65 9.76
N ALA A 2 3.88 -21.94 9.09
CA ALA A 2 4.56 -20.99 8.20
C ALA A 2 3.94 -21.09 6.80
N PHE A 3 3.66 -19.94 6.16
CA PHE A 3 3.07 -19.90 4.83
C PHE A 3 4.12 -20.27 3.75
N PRO A 4 3.76 -21.10 2.75
CA PRO A 4 4.71 -21.70 1.80
C PRO A 4 5.27 -20.74 0.72
N TRP A 5 5.04 -19.43 0.83
CA TRP A 5 5.52 -18.42 -0.12
C TRP A 5 6.54 -17.44 0.49
N ALA A 6 7.05 -17.73 1.70
CA ALA A 6 8.05 -16.87 2.36
C ALA A 6 9.21 -16.55 1.38
N PRO A 7 9.45 -15.27 1.05
CA PRO A 7 10.47 -14.89 0.09
C PRO A 7 11.88 -15.20 0.62
N ASP A 8 12.80 -15.43 -0.31
CA ASP A 8 14.24 -15.62 -0.06
C ASP A 8 14.79 -14.39 0.69
N GLU A 9 15.49 -14.61 1.81
CA GLU A 9 16.00 -13.58 2.73
C GLU A 9 17.15 -12.79 2.09
N GLY A 10 16.84 -12.02 1.06
CA GLY A 10 17.69 -10.97 0.52
C GLY A 10 17.52 -9.69 1.33
N GLN A 11 18.58 -8.89 1.40
CA GLN A 11 18.62 -7.57 2.05
C GLN A 11 17.55 -6.57 1.53
N ASP A 12 16.83 -6.92 0.46
CA ASP A 12 15.75 -6.17 -0.18
C ASP A 12 14.35 -6.82 0.00
N ASP A 13 14.13 -7.65 1.03
CA ASP A 13 12.80 -8.21 1.30
C ASP A 13 11.83 -7.12 1.82
N PRO A 14 10.76 -6.77 1.06
CA PRO A 14 9.79 -5.78 1.51
C PRO A 14 9.03 -6.23 2.77
N ALA A 15 8.87 -7.52 3.01
CA ALA A 15 8.20 -8.01 4.22
C ALA A 15 9.07 -7.79 5.46
N GLY A 16 10.36 -8.12 5.39
CA GLY A 16 11.36 -7.81 6.41
C GLY A 16 11.47 -6.31 6.70
N ALA A 17 11.45 -5.47 5.67
CA ALA A 17 11.47 -4.01 5.83
C ALA A 17 10.23 -3.49 6.57
N VAL A 18 9.03 -3.99 6.25
CA VAL A 18 7.79 -3.64 6.96
C VAL A 18 7.84 -4.13 8.41
N CYS A 19 8.33 -5.34 8.66
CA CYS A 19 8.49 -5.87 10.02
C CYS A 19 9.43 -4.99 10.86
N ALA A 20 10.58 -4.60 10.30
CA ALA A 20 11.52 -3.70 10.94
C ALA A 20 10.89 -2.33 11.24
N ALA A 21 10.14 -1.76 10.29
CA ALA A 21 9.44 -0.49 10.48
C ALA A 21 8.38 -0.57 11.59
N VAL A 22 7.63 -1.67 11.70
CA VAL A 22 6.69 -1.91 12.80
C VAL A 22 7.45 -1.97 14.14
N GLY A 23 8.60 -2.64 14.18
CA GLY A 23 9.45 -2.69 15.37
C GLY A 23 9.94 -1.31 15.84
N LEU A 24 10.24 -0.40 14.91
CA LEU A 24 10.61 0.98 15.23
C LEU A 24 9.47 1.79 15.87
N LEU A 25 8.21 1.42 15.60
CA LEU A 25 7.03 2.08 16.13
C LEU A 25 6.54 1.46 17.45
N ASP A 26 7.15 0.36 17.90
CA ASP A 26 6.73 -0.33 19.12
C ASP A 26 6.85 0.58 20.35
N GLY A 27 5.83 0.54 21.21
CA GLY A 27 5.72 1.40 22.39
C GLY A 27 5.53 2.90 22.13
N LEU A 28 5.56 3.37 20.87
CA LEU A 28 5.43 4.80 20.54
C LEU A 28 4.08 5.37 20.98
N PHE A 29 3.00 4.58 20.91
CA PHE A 29 1.65 4.99 21.32
C PHE A 29 1.61 5.59 22.72
N THR A 30 2.22 4.93 23.71
CA THR A 30 2.24 5.41 25.10
C THR A 30 3.04 6.69 25.24
N ARG A 31 4.14 6.82 24.48
CA ARG A 31 5.07 7.95 24.55
C ARG A 31 4.51 9.23 23.93
N VAL A 32 3.51 9.14 23.04
CA VAL A 32 2.87 10.34 22.46
C VAL A 32 2.32 11.26 23.56
N GLY A 33 1.77 10.69 24.64
CA GLY A 33 1.23 11.47 25.77
C GLY A 33 2.30 12.17 26.63
N GLU A 34 3.57 11.82 26.45
CA GLU A 34 4.70 12.38 27.21
C GLU A 34 5.37 13.55 26.48
N VAL A 35 4.96 13.82 25.23
CA VAL A 35 5.55 14.84 24.37
C VAL A 35 5.11 16.23 24.85
N ALA A 36 6.08 17.13 25.00
CA ALA A 36 5.81 18.51 25.38
C ALA A 36 4.90 19.19 24.35
N SER A 37 4.01 20.09 24.80
CA SER A 37 3.02 20.73 23.91
C SER A 37 3.64 21.47 22.71
N GLY A 38 4.84 22.03 22.89
CA GLY A 38 5.58 22.70 21.81
C GLY A 38 6.08 21.75 20.71
N ASP A 39 6.40 20.51 21.08
CA ASP A 39 6.94 19.50 20.17
C ASP A 39 5.85 18.61 19.56
N LEU A 40 4.67 18.56 20.19
CA LEU A 40 3.56 17.72 19.76
C LEU A 40 3.12 18.03 18.32
N ALA A 41 3.06 19.30 17.94
CA ALA A 41 2.71 19.69 16.56
C ALA A 41 3.73 19.17 15.53
N GLY A 42 5.03 19.18 15.87
CA GLY A 42 6.09 18.65 15.03
C GLY A 42 5.98 17.12 14.88
N LEU A 43 5.76 16.42 16.01
CA LEU A 43 5.52 14.98 15.99
C LEU A 43 4.29 14.62 15.15
N THR A 44 3.18 15.34 15.32
CA THR A 44 1.96 15.13 14.52
C THR A 44 2.26 15.27 13.04
N ALA A 45 2.97 16.32 12.62
CA ALA A 45 3.34 16.51 11.20
C ALA A 45 4.20 15.35 10.66
N GLN A 46 5.12 14.81 11.46
CA GLN A 46 5.93 13.65 11.10
C GLN A 46 5.09 12.36 10.99
N LEU A 47 4.15 12.14 11.90
CA LEU A 47 3.23 10.99 11.84
C LEU A 47 2.35 11.05 10.59
N GLU A 48 1.88 12.23 10.22
CA GLU A 48 1.13 12.43 8.97
C GLU A 48 1.98 12.10 7.73
N GLN A 49 3.26 12.50 7.71
CA GLN A 49 4.17 12.16 6.62
C GLN A 49 4.41 10.64 6.53
N LEU A 50 4.70 10.00 7.66
CA LEU A 50 4.83 8.54 7.73
C LEU A 50 3.56 7.85 7.20
N GLY A 51 2.41 8.35 7.64
CA GLY A 51 1.12 7.87 7.21
C GLY A 51 0.89 7.93 5.70
N ARG A 52 1.23 9.06 5.06
CA ARG A 52 1.13 9.20 3.60
C ARG A 52 2.06 8.26 2.84
N VAL A 53 3.27 8.03 3.36
CA VAL A 53 4.19 7.02 2.79
C VAL A 53 3.58 5.62 2.88
N VAL A 54 3.01 5.25 4.02
CA VAL A 54 2.32 3.96 4.18
C VAL A 54 1.10 3.85 3.25
N ASP A 55 0.36 4.93 3.03
CA ASP A 55 -0.75 4.94 2.07
C ASP A 55 -0.31 4.72 0.63
N ALA A 56 0.80 5.34 0.21
CA ALA A 56 1.39 5.08 -1.10
C ALA A 56 1.71 3.59 -1.30
N LEU A 57 2.28 2.96 -0.28
CA LEU A 57 2.55 1.52 -0.27
C LEU A 57 1.24 0.70 -0.33
N ARG A 58 0.20 1.10 0.41
CA ARG A 58 -1.12 0.43 0.36
C ARG A 58 -1.76 0.50 -1.03
N VAL A 59 -1.66 1.65 -1.69
CA VAL A 59 -2.14 1.86 -3.06
C VAL A 59 -1.38 0.95 -4.02
N ARG A 60 -0.05 0.97 -3.98
CA ARG A 60 0.82 0.14 -4.81
C ARG A 60 0.52 -1.35 -4.62
N ALA A 61 0.42 -1.81 -3.37
CA ALA A 61 0.11 -3.20 -3.04
C ALA A 61 -1.28 -3.62 -3.55
N ALA A 62 -2.29 -2.74 -3.43
CA ALA A 62 -3.63 -3.02 -3.94
C ALA A 62 -3.64 -3.21 -5.45
N GLY A 63 -2.97 -2.32 -6.18
CA GLY A 63 -2.82 -2.42 -7.63
C GLY A 63 -2.11 -3.69 -8.08
N GLU A 64 -1.03 -4.07 -7.40
CA GLU A 64 -0.31 -5.32 -7.66
C GLU A 64 -1.17 -6.56 -7.44
N VAL A 65 -1.94 -6.61 -6.35
CA VAL A 65 -2.87 -7.71 -6.06
C VAL A 65 -3.95 -7.79 -7.14
N ALA A 66 -4.52 -6.64 -7.54
CA ALA A 66 -5.52 -6.58 -8.61
C ALA A 66 -4.93 -7.06 -9.95
N TRP A 67 -3.74 -6.59 -10.31
CA TRP A 67 -3.04 -6.95 -11.54
C TRP A 67 -2.74 -8.45 -11.62
N ARG A 68 -2.25 -9.06 -10.52
CA ARG A 68 -1.97 -10.51 -10.43
C ARG A 68 -3.23 -11.37 -10.25
N SER A 69 -4.38 -10.76 -9.99
CA SER A 69 -5.68 -11.44 -9.87
C SER A 69 -6.59 -11.22 -11.07
N ARG A 70 -6.09 -10.59 -12.15
CA ARG A 70 -6.90 -10.27 -13.33
C ARG A 70 -7.42 -11.53 -14.01
N ARG A 71 -8.58 -11.41 -14.65
CA ARG A 71 -9.18 -12.49 -15.45
C ARG A 71 -8.29 -12.84 -16.64
N GLY A 72 -8.32 -14.11 -17.06
CA GLY A 72 -7.55 -14.60 -18.20
C GLY A 72 -6.13 -15.08 -17.87
N LEU A 73 -5.71 -15.01 -16.61
CA LEU A 73 -4.51 -15.71 -16.13
C LEU A 73 -4.82 -17.18 -15.87
N GLU A 74 -3.87 -18.07 -16.16
CA GLU A 74 -4.01 -19.51 -15.84
C GLU A 74 -4.12 -19.75 -14.33
N ARG A 75 -3.37 -18.98 -13.54
CA ARG A 75 -3.32 -19.05 -12.09
C ARG A 75 -3.42 -17.65 -11.48
N PRO A 76 -4.64 -17.09 -11.35
CA PRO A 76 -4.81 -15.77 -10.73
C PRO A 76 -4.55 -15.85 -9.23
N LEU A 77 -3.82 -14.88 -8.67
CA LEU A 77 -3.45 -14.81 -7.24
C LEU A 77 -4.65 -15.00 -6.30
N ALA A 78 -5.77 -14.32 -6.57
CA ALA A 78 -7.00 -14.49 -5.81
C ALA A 78 -7.50 -15.95 -5.77
N GLY A 79 -7.46 -16.65 -6.91
CA GLY A 79 -7.89 -18.04 -7.00
C GLY A 79 -7.00 -18.97 -6.19
N GLU A 80 -5.68 -18.76 -6.20
CA GLU A 80 -4.73 -19.52 -5.38
C GLU A 80 -4.96 -19.33 -3.88
N LEU A 81 -5.47 -18.16 -3.48
CA LEU A 81 -5.80 -17.82 -2.11
C LEU A 81 -7.29 -18.03 -1.76
N GLY A 82 -8.03 -18.76 -2.61
CA GLY A 82 -9.43 -19.12 -2.35
C GLY A 82 -10.40 -17.93 -2.31
N CYS A 83 -10.13 -16.89 -3.11
CA CYS A 83 -10.98 -15.72 -3.30
C CYS A 83 -11.52 -15.70 -4.74
N ARG A 84 -12.73 -15.18 -4.96
CA ARG A 84 -13.35 -15.16 -6.30
C ARG A 84 -12.64 -14.21 -7.27
N ASP A 85 -12.10 -13.11 -6.76
CA ASP A 85 -11.34 -12.12 -7.51
C ASP A 85 -10.41 -11.30 -6.60
N GLY A 86 -9.61 -10.42 -7.21
CA GLY A 86 -8.66 -9.58 -6.48
C GLY A 86 -9.34 -8.59 -5.52
N ARG A 87 -10.59 -8.19 -5.80
CA ARG A 87 -11.34 -7.30 -4.90
C ARG A 87 -11.71 -8.03 -3.62
N GLU A 88 -12.26 -9.24 -3.72
CA GLU A 88 -12.57 -10.06 -2.55
C GLU A 88 -11.31 -10.34 -1.71
N LEU A 89 -10.19 -10.65 -2.37
CA LEU A 89 -8.91 -10.86 -1.69
C LEU A 89 -8.49 -9.60 -0.90
N LEU A 90 -8.57 -8.42 -1.52
CA LEU A 90 -8.21 -7.17 -0.86
C LEU A 90 -9.17 -6.80 0.27
N GLU A 91 -10.49 -6.97 0.10
CA GLU A 91 -11.48 -6.78 1.16
C GLU A 91 -11.15 -7.68 2.36
N ARG A 92 -10.78 -8.95 2.12
CA ARG A 92 -10.39 -9.92 3.16
C ARG A 92 -9.09 -9.55 3.88
N LEU A 93 -8.08 -9.09 3.14
CA LEU A 93 -6.77 -8.72 3.71
C LEU A 93 -6.80 -7.42 4.50
N THR A 94 -7.60 -6.46 4.06
CA THR A 94 -7.54 -5.07 4.55
C THR A 94 -8.72 -4.68 5.45
N GLY A 95 -9.82 -5.42 5.40
CA GLY A 95 -11.05 -5.11 6.14
C GLY A 95 -11.80 -3.85 5.66
N ILE A 96 -11.33 -3.17 4.61
CA ILE A 96 -11.99 -1.98 4.07
C ILE A 96 -13.06 -2.35 3.03
N PRO A 97 -14.12 -1.54 2.87
CA PRO A 97 -15.19 -1.84 1.94
C PRO A 97 -14.73 -1.73 0.48
N GLY A 98 -15.36 -2.50 -0.40
CA GLY A 98 -14.98 -2.58 -1.80
C GLY A 98 -14.88 -1.29 -2.61
N PRO A 99 -15.70 -0.23 -2.35
CA PRO A 99 -15.48 1.07 -2.98
C PRO A 99 -14.12 1.68 -2.63
N ALA A 100 -13.67 1.55 -1.37
CA ALA A 100 -12.34 2.02 -0.95
C ALA A 100 -11.23 1.16 -1.57
N VAL A 101 -11.42 -0.16 -1.65
CA VAL A 101 -10.49 -1.05 -2.36
C VAL A 101 -10.38 -0.63 -3.83
N SER A 102 -11.52 -0.38 -4.49
CA SER A 102 -11.56 0.01 -5.90
C SER A 102 -10.91 1.37 -6.14
N ALA A 103 -11.01 2.31 -5.19
CA ALA A 103 -10.33 3.60 -5.25
C ALA A 103 -8.81 3.42 -5.21
N ARG A 104 -8.28 2.61 -4.29
CA ARG A 104 -6.85 2.29 -4.21
C ARG A 104 -6.32 1.65 -5.49
N VAL A 105 -7.04 0.66 -6.02
CA VAL A 105 -6.66 0.00 -7.26
C VAL A 105 -6.58 1.03 -8.38
N ARG A 106 -7.65 1.81 -8.62
CA ARG A 106 -7.68 2.83 -9.68
C ARG A 106 -6.58 3.87 -9.54
N LEU A 107 -6.26 4.28 -8.31
CA LEU A 107 -5.17 5.22 -8.07
C LEU A 107 -3.83 4.61 -8.51
N ASP A 108 -3.53 3.35 -8.16
CA ASP A 108 -2.34 2.67 -8.68
C ASP A 108 -2.37 2.55 -10.20
N GLU A 109 -3.50 2.18 -10.83
CA GLU A 109 -3.59 2.11 -12.30
C GLU A 109 -3.27 3.45 -12.99
N ALA A 110 -3.62 4.56 -12.34
CA ALA A 110 -3.39 5.91 -12.82
C ALA A 110 -1.94 6.39 -12.63
N THR A 111 -1.25 5.87 -11.61
CA THR A 111 0.08 6.33 -11.17
C THR A 111 1.22 5.35 -11.44
N ARG A 112 0.95 4.08 -11.76
CA ARG A 112 1.99 3.12 -12.11
C ARG A 112 2.50 3.29 -13.54
N ASP A 113 3.74 2.86 -13.76
CA ASP A 113 4.27 2.66 -15.10
C ASP A 113 3.38 1.71 -15.89
N ARG A 114 3.26 1.99 -17.19
CA ARG A 114 2.39 1.24 -18.10
C ARG A 114 3.24 0.58 -19.17
N GLU A 115 2.64 -0.39 -19.83
CA GLU A 115 3.23 -1.02 -21.01
C GLU A 115 2.34 -0.72 -22.22
N SER A 116 2.96 -0.35 -23.33
CA SER A 116 2.29 -0.28 -24.63
C SER A 116 1.89 -1.69 -25.10
N PRO A 117 0.98 -1.81 -26.09
CA PRO A 117 0.64 -3.11 -26.68
C PRO A 117 1.84 -3.88 -27.25
N THR A 118 2.92 -3.16 -27.59
CA THR A 118 4.18 -3.72 -28.09
C THR A 118 5.20 -4.02 -26.98
N GLY A 119 4.85 -3.86 -25.71
CA GLY A 119 5.72 -4.12 -24.56
C GLY A 119 6.74 -3.02 -24.25
N LEU A 120 6.64 -1.86 -24.91
CA LEU A 120 7.48 -0.70 -24.56
C LEU A 120 6.98 -0.02 -23.29
N PRO A 121 7.87 0.40 -22.37
CA PRO A 121 7.49 1.11 -21.17
C PRO A 121 6.89 2.47 -21.54
N LEU A 122 5.83 2.83 -20.84
CA LEU A 122 5.14 4.10 -20.95
C LEU A 122 5.09 4.74 -19.55
N PRO A 123 5.27 6.06 -19.44
CA PRO A 123 5.12 6.73 -18.17
C PRO A 123 3.69 6.58 -17.64
N PRO A 124 3.50 6.84 -16.33
CA PRO A 124 2.17 6.88 -15.73
C PRO A 124 1.23 7.79 -16.50
N ALA A 125 -0.07 7.51 -16.44
CA ALA A 125 -1.06 8.41 -17.05
C ALA A 125 -1.01 9.81 -16.41
N HIS A 126 -0.63 9.87 -15.12
CA HIS A 126 -0.47 11.10 -14.36
C HIS A 126 0.90 11.16 -13.66
N PRO A 127 2.00 11.50 -14.37
CA PRO A 127 3.37 11.43 -13.83
C PRO A 127 3.60 12.32 -12.60
N ALA A 128 3.01 13.52 -12.57
CA ALA A 128 3.11 14.42 -11.42
C ALA A 128 2.40 13.86 -10.17
N VAL A 129 1.26 13.20 -10.36
CA VAL A 129 0.52 12.54 -9.27
C VAL A 129 1.29 11.32 -8.79
N ALA A 130 1.87 10.54 -9.71
CA ALA A 130 2.72 9.40 -9.38
C ALA A 130 3.89 9.82 -8.48
N ALA A 131 4.64 10.84 -8.90
CA ALA A 131 5.75 11.37 -8.10
C ALA A 131 5.29 11.88 -6.71
N ALA A 132 4.12 12.51 -6.64
CA ALA A 132 3.58 13.01 -5.36
C ALA A 132 3.10 11.89 -4.43
N VAL A 133 2.52 10.81 -4.97
CA VAL A 133 2.16 9.61 -4.19
C VAL A 133 3.42 8.90 -3.70
N GLU A 134 4.39 8.66 -4.58
CA GLU A 134 5.66 8.01 -4.23
C GLU A 134 6.44 8.79 -3.15
N ALA A 135 6.45 10.13 -3.23
CA ALA A 135 7.06 10.99 -2.23
C ALA A 135 6.26 11.11 -0.91
N GLY A 136 5.10 10.46 -0.79
CA GLY A 136 4.23 10.58 0.38
C GLY A 136 3.69 12.00 0.58
N LEU A 137 3.55 12.79 -0.50
CA LEU A 137 2.93 14.12 -0.46
C LEU A 137 1.41 14.03 -0.57
N LEU A 138 0.91 12.92 -1.14
CA LEU A 138 -0.50 12.56 -1.20
C LEU A 138 -0.70 11.28 -0.38
N GLY A 139 -1.75 11.23 0.43
CA GLY A 139 -2.19 10.01 1.10
C GLY A 139 -3.71 9.91 1.09
N GLU A 140 -4.22 8.70 1.30
CA GLU A 140 -5.65 8.46 1.49
C GLU A 140 -6.08 8.68 2.96
N LEU A 141 -5.14 9.01 3.85
CA LEU A 141 -5.37 9.12 5.27
C LEU A 141 -6.61 10.00 5.54
N VAL A 142 -7.64 9.28 6.01
CA VAL A 142 -8.83 9.78 6.67
C VAL A 142 -9.95 10.30 5.75
N LYS A 143 -10.66 9.36 5.11
CA LYS A 143 -12.15 9.36 5.11
C LYS A 143 -12.74 8.45 6.20
N LEU A 144 -12.00 8.24 7.28
CA LEU A 144 -12.41 7.51 8.48
C LEU A 144 -12.12 8.39 9.70
N CYS A 145 -12.85 9.50 9.81
CA CYS A 145 -13.14 10.25 11.04
C CYS A 145 -14.15 11.36 10.70
N VAL A 146 -15.35 11.00 10.23
CA VAL A 146 -16.64 11.64 10.60
C VAL A 146 -17.74 10.61 10.47
#